data_AF-A0AA88V753-F1
#
_entry.id   AF-A0AA88V753-F1
#
_cell.length_a   1.000
_cell.length_b   1.000
_cell.length_c   1.000
_cell.angle_alpha   90.00
_cell.angle_beta   90.00
_cell.angle_gamma   90.00
#
_symmetry.space_group_name_H-M   'P 1'
#
loop_
_entity.id
_entity.type
_entity.pdbx_description
1 polymer ?
#
loop_
_entity_poly.entity_id
_entity_poly.type
_entity_poly.pdbx_seq_one_letter_code
_entity_poly.pdbx_strand_id
1 'polypeptide(L)'
;MVTNGVVLLCYIRLERNFVLDWINGGMEVLVAVSFLFEPGLLHTGDMYSFNLNLFRLQIVAGPPTCPVNIGTECGDSNDSGEWKGEFFPGIPKIKYEGPSSKNPLAFKWYNANEEILGKKMKDWMRFSVAFWHTFRGTGGDPFGAPTKMWPWEDGTNSLAMAKRRMRANFEFLEKLGVDRWCFHDRDIAPDGNTLQESNSNLDEVVALAKELQGEKIRPLWGTAQLFMHPRYMHGGATSPDLGVYAYAAAQVKKAMEVTHYLGGENYVFWGGREGYQTLLNTDMERELDHMARFFEASIAYKKKIGFNGTLLIEPKPQEPTKHQYDWDAATAANFLRKYGLIDEFKLNIECNHATLSGHSCHHELETARVNGLLGNIDANTGDPQIGWDTDQFLMDIGEATLVMLSVVRNGGLAPGGFNFDAKLRRESTDVEDLFIAHVAGMDTLARGLRNVAKLIEDGSLAKLVQKRYQSFDTELGAEVEAGKADFELLERKAMEWGEPKVLSAKQVKIGKT
;
A
#
# COMPACT_ATOMS: atom_id res chain seq x y z
N MET A 1 -5.57 -63.37 33.78
CA MET A 1 -5.29 -64.62 34.52
C MET A 1 -4.21 -64.28 35.54
N VAL A 2 -4.51 -64.47 36.83
CA VAL A 2 -3.60 -64.15 37.94
C VAL A 2 -2.55 -65.26 38.07
N THR A 3 -1.28 -64.90 38.21
CA THR A 3 -0.36 -65.53 39.18
C THR A 3 0.90 -64.69 39.36
N ASN A 4 1.26 -64.54 40.63
CA ASN A 4 2.54 -64.17 41.22
C ASN A 4 3.06 -62.74 41.01
N GLY A 5 3.01 -61.99 42.11
CA GLY A 5 3.29 -60.58 42.18
C GLY A 5 4.76 -60.25 42.02
N VAL A 6 4.99 -59.24 41.18
CA VAL A 6 5.95 -58.15 41.37
C VAL A 6 5.24 -56.92 40.80
N VAL A 7 4.94 -55.93 41.64
CA VAL A 7 4.47 -54.63 41.15
C VAL A 7 5.71 -53.89 40.64
N LEU A 8 5.92 -53.91 39.32
CA LEU A 8 6.90 -53.06 38.67
C LEU A 8 6.19 -51.76 38.26
N LEU A 9 6.43 -50.67 38.99
CA LEU A 9 6.00 -49.33 38.58
C LEU A 9 6.92 -48.88 37.43
N CYS A 10 6.50 -49.13 36.18
CA CYS A 10 7.09 -48.46 35.02
C CYS A 10 6.40 -47.10 34.84
N TYR A 11 7.14 -46.02 35.04
CA TYR A 11 6.71 -44.70 34.60
C TYR A 11 6.81 -44.64 33.07
N ILE A 12 5.68 -44.54 32.38
CA ILE A 12 5.64 -44.25 30.93
C ILE A 12 5.72 -42.74 30.78
N ARG A 13 6.86 -42.22 30.31
CA ARG A 13 6.95 -40.83 29.82
C ARG A 13 6.74 -40.84 28.31
N LEU A 14 5.57 -40.36 27.86
CA LEU A 14 5.28 -40.13 26.45
C LEU A 14 5.95 -38.82 26.03
N GLU A 15 7.09 -38.89 25.35
CA GLU A 15 7.62 -37.74 24.61
C GLU A 15 7.06 -37.77 23.19
N ARG A 16 6.30 -36.73 22.82
CA ARG A 16 5.79 -36.55 21.46
C ARG A 16 6.82 -35.78 20.65
N ASN A 17 7.58 -36.47 19.80
CA ASN A 17 8.36 -35.83 18.75
C ASN A 17 7.60 -35.97 17.44
N PHE A 18 7.18 -34.84 16.87
CA PHE A 18 6.59 -34.78 15.53
C PHE A 18 7.70 -34.41 14.56
N VAL A 19 7.94 -35.28 13.57
CA VAL A 19 8.77 -34.95 12.41
C VAL A 19 7.80 -34.76 11.24
N LEU A 20 7.79 -33.55 10.68
CA LEU A 20 7.03 -33.21 9.48
C LEU A 20 8.00 -33.30 8.31
N ASP A 21 7.68 -34.17 7.35
CA ASP A 21 8.45 -34.30 6.11
C ASP A 21 7.52 -34.16 4.91
N TRP A 22 7.99 -33.52 3.85
CA TRP A 22 7.17 -33.16 2.69
C TRP A 22 7.56 -34.03 1.50
N ILE A 23 6.76 -35.07 1.22
CA ILE A 23 7.00 -36.01 0.12
C ILE A 23 5.70 -36.19 -0.67
N ASN A 24 5.75 -35.97 -1.99
CA ASN A 24 4.66 -36.21 -2.94
C ASN A 24 3.32 -35.52 -2.64
N GLY A 25 3.33 -34.19 -2.46
CA GLY A 25 2.11 -33.38 -2.58
C GLY A 25 1.10 -33.51 -1.42
N GLY A 26 1.52 -34.06 -0.28
CA GLY A 26 0.74 -34.10 0.96
C GLY A 26 1.65 -34.12 2.18
N MET A 27 1.14 -33.61 3.31
CA MET A 27 1.89 -33.56 4.57
C MET A 27 1.69 -34.88 5.33
N GLU A 28 2.74 -35.70 5.46
CA GLU A 28 2.70 -36.93 6.27
C GLU A 28 3.15 -36.63 7.71
N VAL A 29 2.35 -37.07 8.70
CA VAL A 29 2.72 -37.00 10.12
C VAL A 29 3.26 -38.36 10.53
N LEU A 30 4.58 -38.47 10.67
CA LEU A 30 5.20 -39.67 11.23
C LEU A 30 5.20 -39.56 12.76
N VAL A 31 4.43 -40.41 13.44
CA VAL A 31 4.46 -40.51 14.91
C VAL A 31 5.49 -41.57 15.29
N ALA A 32 6.70 -41.14 15.62
CA ALA A 32 7.72 -42.03 16.17
C ALA A 32 7.51 -42.17 17.69
N VAL A 33 7.06 -43.34 18.14
CA VAL A 33 7.00 -43.68 19.57
C VAL A 33 8.34 -44.29 19.96
N SER A 34 9.17 -43.54 20.67
CA SER A 34 10.44 -44.06 21.20
C SER A 34 10.25 -44.57 22.63
N PHE A 35 10.67 -45.80 22.89
CA PHE A 35 10.70 -46.36 24.25
C PHE A 35 12.14 -46.26 24.77
N LEU A 36 12.36 -45.43 25.79
CA LEU A 36 13.63 -45.39 26.53
C LEU A 36 13.58 -46.41 27.67
N PHE A 37 14.49 -47.38 27.65
CA PHE A 37 14.75 -48.27 28.78
C PHE A 37 16.02 -47.81 29.50
N GLU A 38 15.98 -47.73 30.84
CA GLU A 38 17.19 -47.49 31.64
C GLU A 38 18.15 -48.70 31.57
N PRO A 39 19.47 -48.48 31.59
CA PRO A 39 20.44 -49.55 31.41
C PRO A 39 20.61 -50.34 32.71
N GLY A 40 19.92 -51.49 32.80
CA GLY A 40 20.10 -52.44 33.89
C GLY A 40 19.58 -53.83 33.52
N LEU A 41 20.50 -54.74 33.23
CA LEU A 41 20.32 -56.18 32.96
C LEU A 41 19.59 -56.57 31.65
N LEU A 42 20.37 -56.80 30.60
CA LEU A 42 20.00 -57.68 29.50
C LEU A 42 20.93 -58.91 29.52
N HIS A 43 20.36 -60.08 29.80
CA HIS A 43 20.98 -61.35 29.40
C HIS A 43 20.48 -61.74 28.01
N THR A 44 21.41 -62.32 27.25
CA THR A 44 21.32 -62.67 25.84
C THR A 44 20.27 -63.74 25.55
N GLY A 45 19.43 -63.46 24.54
CA GLY A 45 18.71 -64.47 23.78
C GLY A 45 17.20 -64.51 24.02
N ASP A 46 16.45 -63.62 23.39
CA ASP A 46 15.05 -63.85 22.99
C ASP A 46 14.67 -62.88 21.86
N MET A 47 14.07 -63.42 20.80
CA MET A 47 13.66 -62.70 19.59
C MET A 47 12.15 -62.41 19.69
N TYR A 48 11.78 -61.16 19.97
CA TYR A 48 10.37 -60.74 20.00
C TYR A 48 9.94 -60.16 18.65
N SER A 49 8.98 -60.81 17.99
CA SER A 49 8.30 -60.28 16.81
C SER A 49 7.19 -59.32 17.24
N PHE A 50 7.36 -58.02 16.95
CA PHE A 50 6.29 -57.03 17.09
C PHE A 50 5.64 -56.76 15.73
N ASN A 51 4.34 -57.09 15.61
CA ASN A 51 3.52 -56.68 14.47
C ASN A 51 3.20 -55.18 14.58
N LEU A 52 3.77 -54.37 13.68
CA LEU A 52 3.40 -52.97 13.52
C LEU A 52 2.08 -52.90 12.74
N ASN A 53 0.97 -52.62 13.44
CA ASN A 53 -0.28 -52.24 12.77
C ASN A 53 -0.18 -50.77 12.32
N LEU A 54 0.07 -50.55 11.03
CA LEU A 54 -0.03 -49.23 10.41
C LEU A 54 -1.51 -48.81 10.34
N PHE A 55 -1.89 -47.81 11.13
CA PHE A 55 -3.15 -47.10 10.93
C PHE A 55 -2.94 -46.01 9.88
N ARG A 56 -3.53 -46.17 8.69
CA ARG A 56 -3.70 -45.06 7.74
C ARG A 56 -4.84 -44.18 8.22
N LEU A 57 -4.53 -42.98 8.69
CA LEU A 57 -5.51 -41.91 8.84
C LEU A 57 -5.29 -40.94 7.68
N GLN A 58 -6.13 -41.02 6.64
CA GLN A 58 -6.22 -39.95 5.66
C GLN A 58 -6.98 -38.79 6.31
N ILE A 59 -6.26 -37.80 6.82
CA ILE A 59 -6.85 -36.50 7.14
C ILE A 59 -6.80 -35.69 5.84
N VAL A 60 -7.87 -35.76 5.06
CA VAL A 60 -8.14 -34.76 4.02
C VAL A 60 -8.71 -33.54 4.74
N ALA A 61 -7.84 -32.70 5.27
CA ALA A 61 -8.23 -31.33 5.63
C ALA A 61 -8.22 -30.52 4.33
N GLY A 62 -9.33 -30.57 3.59
CA GLY A 62 -9.60 -29.52 2.61
C GLY A 62 -9.72 -28.17 3.32
N PRO A 63 -9.46 -27.04 2.63
CA PRO A 63 -9.75 -25.73 3.19
C PRO A 63 -11.23 -25.69 3.60
N PRO A 64 -11.60 -24.99 4.70
CA PRO A 64 -13.00 -24.84 5.08
C PRO A 64 -13.71 -24.02 3.99
N THR A 65 -14.29 -24.72 3.02
CA THR A 65 -15.17 -24.14 2.03
C THR A 65 -16.55 -23.95 2.64
N CYS A 66 -17.06 -22.74 2.53
CA CYS A 66 -18.40 -22.28 2.94
C CYS A 66 -18.55 -22.10 4.48
N PRO A 67 -18.75 -20.87 4.99
CA PRO A 67 -19.14 -20.68 6.39
C PRO A 67 -20.48 -21.37 6.66
N VAL A 68 -20.57 -21.98 7.84
CA VAL A 68 -21.73 -22.74 8.31
C VAL A 68 -22.92 -21.80 8.49
N ASN A 69 -24.02 -22.13 7.80
CA ASN A 69 -25.36 -21.51 7.76
C ASN A 69 -25.57 -20.34 6.79
N ILE A 70 -26.04 -20.67 5.58
CA ILE A 70 -27.41 -20.43 5.07
C ILE A 70 -27.54 -21.26 3.78
N GLY A 71 -28.67 -21.95 3.60
CA GLY A 71 -28.90 -22.94 2.53
C GLY A 71 -28.91 -22.38 1.11
N THR A 72 -27.72 -22.19 0.55
CA THR A 72 -27.49 -21.96 -0.88
C THR A 72 -26.43 -22.93 -1.36
N GLU A 73 -26.75 -23.69 -2.40
CA GLU A 73 -25.92 -24.72 -3.01
C GLU A 73 -24.53 -24.15 -3.36
N CYS A 74 -23.49 -24.60 -2.66
CA CYS A 74 -22.11 -24.46 -3.13
C CYS A 74 -22.00 -25.41 -4.35
N GLY A 75 -22.01 -24.84 -5.56
CA GLY A 75 -22.27 -25.56 -6.80
C GLY A 75 -21.39 -26.79 -7.03
N ASP A 76 -22.03 -27.87 -7.48
CA ASP A 76 -21.41 -29.08 -7.98
C ASP A 76 -20.40 -28.80 -9.10
N SER A 77 -19.40 -29.67 -9.20
CA SER A 77 -18.16 -29.56 -9.98
C SER A 77 -18.33 -29.61 -11.52
N ASN A 78 -19.34 -28.95 -12.09
CA ASN A 78 -19.61 -28.95 -13.53
C ASN A 78 -20.24 -27.67 -14.11
N ASP A 79 -20.15 -26.51 -13.44
CA ASP A 79 -20.85 -25.30 -13.90
C ASP A 79 -19.99 -24.02 -13.78
N SER A 80 -19.66 -23.41 -14.93
CA SER A 80 -19.14 -22.03 -15.23
C SER A 80 -18.06 -21.33 -14.36
N GLY A 81 -17.67 -21.82 -13.19
CA GLY A 81 -16.74 -21.13 -12.29
C GLY A 81 -17.29 -19.82 -11.68
N GLU A 82 -18.58 -19.53 -11.87
CA GLU A 82 -19.22 -18.32 -11.34
C GLU A 82 -19.62 -18.50 -9.87
N TRP A 83 -19.02 -17.69 -9.00
CA TRP A 83 -19.40 -17.59 -7.59
C TRP A 83 -20.85 -17.12 -7.47
N LYS A 84 -21.69 -17.88 -6.77
CA LYS A 84 -23.07 -17.53 -6.44
C LYS A 84 -23.15 -17.12 -4.96
N GLY A 85 -23.23 -15.82 -4.69
CA GLY A 85 -23.39 -15.26 -3.33
C GLY A 85 -22.70 -13.90 -3.15
N GLU A 86 -22.97 -13.24 -2.02
CA GLU A 86 -22.24 -12.03 -1.61
C GLU A 86 -20.88 -12.39 -0.99
N PHE A 87 -19.84 -11.61 -1.27
CA PHE A 87 -18.53 -11.73 -0.62
C PHE A 87 -18.51 -11.13 0.78
N PHE A 88 -19.39 -10.16 1.05
CA PHE A 88 -19.49 -9.46 2.33
C PHE A 88 -20.91 -9.55 2.92
N PRO A 89 -21.38 -10.76 3.28
CA PRO A 89 -22.75 -10.97 3.73
C PRO A 89 -23.04 -10.15 5.00
N GLY A 90 -24.21 -9.50 5.03
CA GLY A 90 -24.65 -8.71 6.18
C GLY A 90 -24.05 -7.30 6.27
N ILE A 91 -23.09 -6.94 5.41
CA ILE A 91 -22.56 -5.58 5.33
C ILE A 91 -23.44 -4.75 4.38
N PRO A 92 -24.21 -3.76 4.89
CA PRO A 92 -24.98 -2.88 4.04
C PRO A 92 -24.06 -1.89 3.32
N LYS A 93 -24.61 -1.16 2.36
CA LYS A 93 -23.95 0.03 1.86
C LYS A 93 -23.69 1.02 3.01
N ILE A 94 -22.44 1.42 3.20
CA ILE A 94 -22.00 2.34 4.24
C ILE A 94 -22.61 3.72 3.98
N LYS A 95 -23.19 4.30 5.03
CA LYS A 95 -23.90 5.59 4.98
C LYS A 95 -23.31 6.58 5.97
N TYR A 96 -23.54 7.85 5.73
CA TYR A 96 -23.28 8.90 6.70
C TYR A 96 -24.39 8.93 7.76
N GLU A 97 -24.01 8.83 9.04
CA GLU A 97 -24.90 8.91 10.20
C GLU A 97 -24.57 10.08 11.14
N GLY A 98 -23.45 10.78 10.90
CA GLY A 98 -23.04 11.95 11.66
C GLY A 98 -22.24 11.65 12.94
N PRO A 99 -21.70 12.72 13.58
CA PRO A 99 -20.65 12.61 14.58
C PRO A 99 -21.07 11.99 15.92
N SER A 100 -22.38 11.87 16.18
CA SER A 100 -22.92 11.22 17.37
C SER A 100 -23.09 9.71 17.22
N SER A 101 -23.01 9.17 15.99
CA SER A 101 -23.18 7.73 15.76
C SER A 101 -22.07 6.90 16.41
N LYS A 102 -22.43 5.72 16.89
CA LYS A 102 -21.52 4.69 17.43
C LYS A 102 -21.42 3.47 16.53
N ASN A 103 -22.14 3.44 15.42
CA ASN A 103 -22.11 2.33 14.46
C ASN A 103 -20.76 2.28 13.74
N PRO A 104 -19.90 1.26 13.91
CA PRO A 104 -18.59 1.23 13.25
C PRO A 104 -18.69 1.19 11.71
N LEU A 105 -19.78 0.66 11.15
CA LEU A 105 -20.05 0.54 9.72
C LEU A 105 -20.85 1.73 9.15
N ALA A 106 -20.55 2.93 9.62
CA ALA A 106 -21.14 4.18 9.14
C ALA A 106 -20.11 5.31 9.15
N PHE A 107 -20.19 6.25 8.22
CA PHE A 107 -19.39 7.47 8.26
C PHE A 107 -19.97 8.43 9.31
N LYS A 108 -19.09 9.01 10.13
CA LYS A 108 -19.43 10.02 11.14
C LYS A 108 -19.04 11.42 10.68
N TRP A 109 -18.02 11.51 9.82
CA TRP A 109 -17.45 12.77 9.35
C TRP A 109 -17.46 12.88 7.82
N TYR A 110 -17.31 11.77 7.11
CA TYR A 110 -17.36 11.75 5.65
C TYR A 110 -18.80 11.80 5.14
N ASN A 111 -19.22 13.00 4.71
CA ASN A 111 -20.46 13.21 3.98
C ASN A 111 -20.11 13.64 2.55
N ALA A 112 -20.20 12.70 1.60
CA ALA A 112 -19.79 12.89 0.20
C ALA A 112 -20.37 14.15 -0.46
N ASN A 113 -21.60 14.54 -0.10
CA ASN A 113 -22.31 15.67 -0.71
C ASN A 113 -22.18 16.99 0.06
N GLU A 114 -21.58 16.98 1.25
CA GLU A 114 -21.33 18.22 2.01
C GLU A 114 -20.33 19.10 1.26
N GLU A 115 -20.66 20.37 1.13
CA GLU A 115 -19.78 21.36 0.50
C GLU A 115 -18.91 22.04 1.56
N ILE A 116 -17.60 21.99 1.37
CA ILE A 116 -16.62 22.64 2.24
C ILE A 116 -15.68 23.45 1.35
N LEU A 117 -15.52 24.73 1.67
CA LEU A 117 -14.68 25.66 0.90
C LEU A 117 -15.04 25.66 -0.60
N GLY A 118 -16.34 25.63 -0.92
CA GLY A 118 -16.85 25.72 -2.30
C GLY A 118 -16.75 24.43 -3.14
N LYS A 119 -16.38 23.29 -2.53
CA LYS A 119 -16.27 21.99 -3.24
C LYS A 119 -16.84 20.86 -2.38
N LYS A 120 -17.50 19.89 -3.02
CA LYS A 120 -18.05 18.72 -2.30
C LYS A 120 -16.93 17.89 -1.70
N MET A 121 -17.18 17.30 -0.54
CA MET A 121 -16.20 16.50 0.18
C MET A 121 -15.64 15.36 -0.68
N LYS A 122 -16.49 14.66 -1.44
CA LYS A 122 -16.03 13.59 -2.36
C LYS A 122 -15.02 14.09 -3.42
N ASP A 123 -15.13 15.35 -3.84
CA ASP A 123 -14.28 15.93 -4.89
C ASP A 123 -12.95 16.46 -4.30
N TRP A 124 -12.92 16.76 -3.00
CA TRP A 124 -11.67 16.94 -2.25
C TRP A 124 -10.93 15.62 -2.06
N MET A 125 -11.68 14.57 -1.71
CA MET A 125 -11.08 13.30 -1.27
C MET A 125 -10.69 12.41 -2.45
N ARG A 126 -11.63 12.14 -3.37
CA ARG A 126 -11.41 11.20 -4.49
C ARG A 126 -10.78 9.89 -3.99
N PHE A 127 -11.35 9.34 -2.91
CA PHE A 127 -10.85 8.16 -2.23
C PHE A 127 -10.72 6.99 -3.20
N SER A 128 -9.68 6.18 -3.01
CA SER A 128 -9.40 4.97 -3.78
C SER A 128 -9.02 3.82 -2.86
N VAL A 129 -9.35 2.60 -3.28
CA VAL A 129 -8.98 1.36 -2.58
C VAL A 129 -7.77 0.71 -3.26
N ALA A 130 -6.74 0.40 -2.48
CA ALA A 130 -5.57 -0.35 -2.92
C ALA A 130 -5.90 -1.84 -3.07
N PHE A 131 -5.79 -2.39 -4.29
CA PHE A 131 -6.17 -3.77 -4.56
C PHE A 131 -5.26 -4.79 -3.84
N TRP A 132 -3.94 -4.52 -3.78
CA TRP A 132 -2.96 -5.42 -3.17
C TRP A 132 -3.24 -5.66 -1.69
N HIS A 133 -3.38 -4.60 -0.89
CA HIS A 133 -3.63 -4.76 0.53
C HIS A 133 -5.01 -5.33 0.84
N THR A 134 -6.03 -4.91 0.09
CA THR A 134 -7.43 -5.26 0.38
C THR A 134 -7.76 -6.69 -0.05
N PHE A 135 -7.34 -7.11 -1.25
CA PHE A 135 -7.76 -8.40 -1.83
C PHE A 135 -6.64 -9.42 -1.95
N ARG A 136 -5.36 -9.01 -1.86
CA ARG A 136 -4.20 -9.93 -1.86
C ARG A 136 -3.51 -10.04 -0.50
N GLY A 137 -3.84 -9.19 0.47
CA GLY A 137 -3.18 -9.16 1.77
C GLY A 137 -3.51 -10.39 2.63
N THR A 138 -2.53 -11.24 2.91
CA THR A 138 -2.72 -12.52 3.62
C THR A 138 -2.47 -12.42 5.14
N GLY A 139 -1.91 -11.31 5.61
CA GLY A 139 -1.46 -11.14 6.99
C GLY A 139 -0.16 -11.90 7.31
N GLY A 140 0.47 -12.52 6.32
CA GLY A 140 1.84 -13.02 6.47
C GLY A 140 2.84 -11.88 6.67
N ASP A 141 3.93 -12.18 7.38
CA ASP A 141 5.06 -11.28 7.61
C ASP A 141 6.37 -12.10 7.54
N PRO A 142 7.56 -11.47 7.61
CA PRO A 142 8.84 -12.20 7.51
C PRO A 142 9.06 -13.30 8.58
N PHE A 143 8.23 -13.34 9.62
CA PHE A 143 8.38 -14.22 10.80
C PHE A 143 7.19 -15.17 11.00
N GLY A 144 6.15 -15.09 10.17
CA GLY A 144 4.92 -15.84 10.39
C GLY A 144 4.11 -16.10 9.12
N ALA A 145 3.47 -17.28 9.11
CA ALA A 145 2.54 -17.67 8.06
C ALA A 145 1.31 -16.75 7.98
N PRO A 146 0.59 -16.75 6.84
CA PRO A 146 -0.71 -16.09 6.68
C PRO A 146 -1.70 -16.32 7.82
N THR A 147 -2.50 -15.31 8.12
CA THR A 147 -3.57 -15.35 9.15
C THR A 147 -4.97 -15.15 8.58
N LYS A 148 -5.07 -14.58 7.37
CA LYS A 148 -6.34 -14.26 6.73
C LYS A 148 -6.70 -15.32 5.71
N MET A 149 -7.90 -15.88 5.87
CA MET A 149 -8.48 -16.87 4.97
C MET A 149 -9.70 -16.24 4.29
N TRP A 150 -9.46 -15.45 3.25
CA TRP A 150 -10.52 -14.67 2.62
C TRP A 150 -11.53 -15.54 1.88
N PRO A 151 -12.84 -15.21 1.90
CA PRO A 151 -13.86 -15.99 1.21
C PRO A 151 -13.60 -16.10 -0.29
N TRP A 152 -13.00 -15.07 -0.90
CA TRP A 152 -12.68 -15.05 -2.31
C TRP A 152 -11.40 -15.82 -2.65
N GLU A 153 -10.59 -16.29 -1.71
CA GLU A 153 -9.32 -17.01 -1.97
C GLU A 153 -9.48 -18.54 -1.87
N ASP A 154 -8.70 -19.30 -2.65
CA ASP A 154 -8.59 -20.77 -2.60
C ASP A 154 -7.16 -21.26 -2.37
N GLY A 155 -6.22 -20.33 -2.16
CA GLY A 155 -4.79 -20.61 -2.01
C GLY A 155 -4.01 -20.74 -3.32
N THR A 156 -4.67 -20.69 -4.48
CA THR A 156 -4.03 -20.66 -5.80
C THR A 156 -3.88 -19.24 -6.33
N ASN A 157 -2.98 -19.06 -7.30
CA ASN A 157 -2.93 -17.86 -8.11
C ASN A 157 -3.45 -18.14 -9.53
N SER A 158 -4.63 -18.75 -9.63
CA SER A 158 -5.24 -19.08 -10.93
C SER A 158 -5.95 -17.89 -11.57
N LEU A 159 -6.23 -17.97 -12.88
CA LEU A 159 -7.01 -16.95 -13.57
C LEU A 159 -8.46 -16.89 -13.08
N ALA A 160 -9.06 -18.04 -12.73
CA ALA A 160 -10.37 -18.11 -12.11
C ALA A 160 -10.38 -17.36 -10.77
N MET A 161 -9.32 -17.53 -9.98
CA MET A 161 -9.15 -16.85 -8.71
C MET A 161 -9.04 -15.33 -8.87
N ALA A 162 -8.24 -14.88 -9.83
CA ALA A 162 -8.14 -13.46 -10.19
C ALA A 162 -9.51 -12.84 -10.56
N LYS A 163 -10.32 -13.55 -11.37
CA LYS A 163 -11.69 -13.11 -11.73
C LYS A 163 -12.63 -13.07 -10.52
N ARG A 164 -12.42 -13.94 -9.53
CA ARG A 164 -13.18 -13.96 -8.26
C ARG A 164 -12.83 -12.77 -7.37
N ARG A 165 -11.54 -12.49 -7.16
CA ARG A 165 -11.07 -11.28 -6.45
C ARG A 165 -11.61 -10.01 -7.09
N MET A 166 -11.63 -9.96 -8.42
CA MET A 166 -12.15 -8.79 -9.13
C MET A 166 -13.62 -8.52 -8.80
N ARG A 167 -14.47 -9.56 -8.72
CA ARG A 167 -15.87 -9.40 -8.30
C ARG A 167 -15.99 -8.94 -6.84
N ALA A 168 -15.17 -9.49 -5.94
CA ALA A 168 -15.11 -9.04 -4.54
C ALA A 168 -14.72 -7.56 -4.45
N ASN A 169 -13.77 -7.10 -5.26
CA ASN A 169 -13.39 -5.69 -5.33
C ASN A 169 -14.57 -4.78 -5.69
N PHE A 170 -15.33 -5.10 -6.74
CA PHE A 170 -16.46 -4.25 -7.13
C PHE A 170 -17.62 -4.28 -6.14
N GLU A 171 -17.91 -5.43 -5.49
CA GLU A 171 -18.87 -5.48 -4.38
C GLU A 171 -18.42 -4.58 -3.21
N PHE A 172 -17.13 -4.65 -2.84
CA PHE A 172 -16.55 -3.84 -1.77
C PHE A 172 -16.66 -2.34 -2.07
N LEU A 173 -16.25 -1.92 -3.27
CA LEU A 173 -16.31 -0.52 -3.71
C LEU A 173 -17.76 0.02 -3.68
N GLU A 174 -18.72 -0.78 -4.15
CA GLU A 174 -20.13 -0.39 -4.14
C GLU A 174 -20.67 -0.21 -2.70
N LYS A 175 -20.37 -1.18 -1.82
CA LYS A 175 -20.79 -1.15 -0.41
C LYS A 175 -20.11 -0.01 0.34
N LEU A 176 -18.82 0.24 0.12
CA LEU A 176 -18.08 1.35 0.75
C LEU A 176 -18.52 2.73 0.19
N GLY A 177 -19.01 2.78 -1.05
CA GLY A 177 -19.40 4.01 -1.71
C GLY A 177 -18.24 4.78 -2.35
N VAL A 178 -17.21 4.05 -2.79
CA VAL A 178 -16.00 4.58 -3.42
C VAL A 178 -16.02 4.26 -4.92
N ASP A 179 -15.63 5.20 -5.77
CA ASP A 179 -15.66 5.07 -7.24
C ASP A 179 -14.27 5.01 -7.89
N ARG A 180 -13.22 4.83 -7.08
CA ARG A 180 -11.84 4.66 -7.53
C ARG A 180 -11.15 3.48 -6.85
N TRP A 181 -10.20 2.92 -7.57
CA TRP A 181 -9.34 1.84 -7.09
C TRP A 181 -7.97 1.93 -7.75
N CYS A 182 -6.97 1.32 -7.13
CA CYS A 182 -5.60 1.27 -7.63
C CYS A 182 -5.14 -0.18 -7.73
N PHE A 183 -4.29 -0.50 -8.70
CA PHE A 183 -3.80 -1.88 -8.87
C PHE A 183 -2.39 -1.94 -9.44
N HIS A 184 -1.62 -2.95 -9.04
CA HIS A 184 -0.55 -3.47 -9.87
C HIS A 184 -1.11 -4.54 -10.81
N ASP A 185 -0.54 -4.62 -12.01
CA ASP A 185 -0.88 -5.64 -13.01
C ASP A 185 -0.84 -7.09 -12.46
N ARG A 186 0.14 -7.44 -11.62
CA ARG A 186 0.28 -8.77 -11.00
C ARG A 186 -0.58 -9.02 -9.77
N ASP A 187 -1.22 -7.99 -9.23
CA ASP A 187 -2.21 -8.17 -8.17
C ASP A 187 -3.54 -8.64 -8.74
N ILE A 188 -3.91 -8.11 -9.90
CA ILE A 188 -5.18 -8.39 -10.53
C ILE A 188 -5.13 -9.66 -11.39
N ALA A 189 -3.98 -10.00 -11.97
CA ALA A 189 -3.85 -11.19 -12.82
C ALA A 189 -2.59 -12.01 -12.49
N PRO A 190 -2.62 -13.34 -12.67
CA PRO A 190 -1.46 -14.17 -12.41
C PRO A 190 -0.42 -14.09 -13.53
N ASP A 191 0.85 -14.29 -13.17
CA ASP A 191 1.90 -14.57 -14.15
C ASP A 191 1.60 -15.89 -14.89
N GLY A 192 1.94 -15.94 -16.17
CA GLY A 192 2.07 -17.17 -16.94
C GLY A 192 3.54 -17.62 -17.04
N ASN A 193 3.79 -18.69 -17.79
CA ASN A 193 5.13 -19.21 -18.05
C ASN A 193 5.91 -18.33 -19.05
N THR A 194 5.20 -17.51 -19.81
CA THR A 194 5.77 -16.58 -20.78
C THR A 194 5.12 -15.21 -20.66
N LEU A 195 5.79 -14.16 -21.15
CA LEU A 195 5.21 -12.82 -21.20
C LEU A 195 3.89 -12.79 -21.99
N GLN A 196 3.79 -13.58 -23.08
CA GLN A 196 2.55 -13.68 -23.86
C GLN A 196 1.39 -14.24 -23.02
N GLU A 197 1.66 -15.30 -22.24
CA GLU A 197 0.67 -15.90 -21.36
C GLU A 197 0.29 -14.95 -20.22
N SER A 198 1.26 -14.29 -19.56
CA SER A 198 0.97 -13.26 -18.55
C SER A 198 0.11 -12.13 -19.11
N ASN A 199 0.38 -11.68 -20.34
CA ASN A 199 -0.40 -10.63 -20.99
C ASN A 199 -1.83 -11.11 -21.32
N SER A 200 -1.99 -12.36 -21.78
CA SER A 200 -3.30 -12.95 -22.07
C SER A 200 -4.15 -13.09 -20.79
N ASN A 201 -3.54 -13.55 -19.70
CA ASN A 201 -4.21 -13.64 -18.40
C ASN A 201 -4.67 -12.26 -17.92
N LEU A 202 -3.81 -11.24 -18.04
CA LEU A 202 -4.15 -9.87 -17.69
C LEU A 202 -5.29 -9.33 -18.54
N ASP A 203 -5.28 -9.59 -19.85
CA ASP A 203 -6.34 -9.15 -20.77
C ASP A 203 -7.71 -9.72 -20.38
N GLU A 204 -7.78 -10.99 -19.97
CA GLU A 204 -9.04 -11.60 -19.53
C GLU A 204 -9.59 -10.98 -18.25
N VAL A 205 -8.73 -10.67 -17.27
CA VAL A 205 -9.17 -10.02 -16.02
C VAL A 205 -9.57 -8.57 -16.28
N VAL A 206 -8.83 -7.86 -17.13
CA VAL A 206 -9.10 -6.45 -17.47
C VAL A 206 -10.40 -6.32 -18.26
N ALA A 207 -10.72 -7.27 -19.14
CA ALA A 207 -12.02 -7.30 -19.83
C ALA A 207 -13.19 -7.40 -18.82
N LEU A 208 -13.06 -8.29 -17.83
CA LEU A 208 -14.04 -8.40 -16.75
C LEU A 208 -14.11 -7.14 -15.89
N ALA A 209 -12.96 -6.56 -15.51
CA ALA A 209 -12.93 -5.32 -14.73
C ALA A 209 -13.65 -4.18 -15.47
N LYS A 210 -13.49 -4.10 -16.80
CA LYS A 210 -14.18 -3.11 -17.63
C LYS A 210 -15.70 -3.27 -17.59
N GLU A 211 -16.19 -4.51 -17.60
CA GLU A 211 -17.62 -4.82 -17.46
C GLU A 211 -18.14 -4.39 -16.08
N LEU A 212 -17.45 -4.80 -15.01
CA LEU A 212 -17.86 -4.55 -13.62
C LEU A 212 -17.78 -3.06 -13.22
N GLN A 213 -16.90 -2.27 -13.85
CA GLN A 213 -16.77 -0.83 -13.60
C GLN A 213 -18.05 -0.03 -13.91
N GLY A 214 -18.84 -0.50 -14.88
CA GLY A 214 -19.91 0.28 -15.48
C GLY A 214 -19.43 1.67 -15.91
N GLU A 215 -20.21 2.71 -15.62
CA GLU A 215 -19.88 4.10 -16.00
C GLU A 215 -19.20 4.92 -14.88
N LYS A 216 -19.35 4.48 -13.63
CA LYS A 216 -18.99 5.29 -12.46
C LYS A 216 -17.59 4.96 -11.94
N ILE A 217 -17.29 3.67 -11.78
CA ILE A 217 -16.04 3.23 -11.17
C ILE A 217 -14.94 3.20 -12.23
N ARG A 218 -13.76 3.69 -11.89
CA ARG A 218 -12.56 3.62 -12.75
C ARG A 218 -11.29 3.61 -11.92
N PRO A 219 -10.14 3.21 -12.47
CA PRO A 219 -8.90 3.29 -11.71
C PRO A 219 -8.55 4.76 -11.41
N LEU A 220 -8.10 5.05 -10.20
CA LEU A 220 -7.37 6.31 -9.96
C LEU A 220 -6.03 6.24 -10.67
N TRP A 221 -5.39 5.08 -10.57
CA TRP A 221 -4.19 4.73 -11.32
C TRP A 221 -4.00 3.22 -11.43
N GLY A 222 -3.17 2.82 -12.39
CA GLY A 222 -2.57 1.49 -12.45
C GLY A 222 -1.05 1.60 -12.43
N THR A 223 -0.37 0.48 -12.20
CA THR A 223 1.09 0.38 -12.15
C THR A 223 1.56 -1.03 -12.51
N ALA A 224 2.87 -1.20 -12.70
CA ALA A 224 3.52 -2.49 -12.92
C ALA A 224 4.23 -2.97 -11.65
N GLN A 225 4.00 -4.22 -11.24
CA GLN A 225 4.71 -4.83 -10.12
C GLN A 225 6.13 -5.28 -10.55
N LEU A 226 7.08 -4.36 -10.53
CA LEU A 226 8.48 -4.61 -10.94
C LEU A 226 9.41 -4.99 -9.78
N PHE A 227 8.88 -5.58 -8.70
CA PHE A 227 9.65 -5.78 -7.47
C PHE A 227 9.46 -7.12 -6.77
N MET A 228 8.36 -7.84 -7.02
CA MET A 228 8.03 -9.10 -6.34
C MET A 228 8.70 -10.31 -7.00
N HIS A 229 8.63 -10.42 -8.32
CA HIS A 229 9.16 -11.58 -9.04
C HIS A 229 10.69 -11.67 -8.93
N PRO A 230 11.30 -12.86 -8.75
CA PRO A 230 12.75 -13.02 -8.57
C PRO A 230 13.62 -12.35 -9.64
N ARG A 231 13.13 -12.26 -10.88
CA ARG A 231 13.79 -11.56 -12.00
C ARG A 231 14.18 -10.11 -11.67
N TYR A 232 13.47 -9.45 -10.75
CA TYR A 232 13.70 -8.05 -10.38
C TYR A 232 14.58 -7.88 -9.13
N MET A 233 15.20 -8.95 -8.61
CA MET A 233 16.00 -8.89 -7.38
C MET A 233 17.20 -7.91 -7.45
N HIS A 234 17.58 -7.47 -8.65
CA HIS A 234 18.64 -6.50 -8.90
C HIS A 234 18.15 -5.22 -9.59
N GLY A 235 16.86 -4.91 -9.52
CA GLY A 235 16.26 -3.75 -10.18
C GLY A 235 15.38 -4.11 -11.38
N GLY A 236 14.56 -3.16 -11.81
CA GLY A 236 13.76 -3.22 -13.03
C GLY A 236 14.41 -2.36 -14.10
N ALA A 237 14.11 -1.06 -14.07
CA ALA A 237 14.75 -0.05 -14.90
C ALA A 237 16.23 0.19 -14.53
N THR A 238 16.62 -0.10 -13.28
CA THR A 238 18.02 0.02 -12.83
C THR A 238 18.75 -1.32 -12.83
N SER A 239 18.19 -2.37 -13.45
CA SER A 239 18.87 -3.65 -13.50
C SER A 239 20.21 -3.57 -14.21
N PRO A 240 21.27 -4.25 -13.71
CA PRO A 240 22.51 -4.42 -14.45
C PRO A 240 22.36 -5.39 -15.64
N ASP A 241 21.23 -6.10 -15.74
CA ASP A 241 20.92 -7.05 -16.82
C ASP A 241 19.95 -6.44 -17.86
N LEU A 242 20.38 -6.39 -19.12
CA LEU A 242 19.58 -5.84 -20.22
C LEU A 242 18.28 -6.60 -20.48
N GLY A 243 18.26 -7.93 -20.26
CA GLY A 243 17.07 -8.75 -20.41
C GLY A 243 16.00 -8.41 -19.37
N VAL A 244 16.42 -8.12 -18.12
CA VAL A 244 15.52 -7.65 -17.06
C VAL A 244 14.97 -6.27 -17.38
N TYR A 245 15.82 -5.33 -17.83
CA TYR A 245 15.39 -4.00 -18.29
C TYR A 245 14.33 -4.10 -19.39
N ALA A 246 14.57 -4.94 -20.40
CA ALA A 246 13.63 -5.14 -21.50
C ALA A 246 12.30 -5.77 -21.04
N TYR A 247 12.35 -6.71 -20.10
CA TYR A 247 11.14 -7.32 -19.54
C TYR A 247 10.32 -6.31 -18.72
N ALA A 248 10.99 -5.51 -17.89
CA ALA A 248 10.35 -4.43 -17.12
C ALA A 248 9.65 -3.42 -18.05
N ALA A 249 10.32 -3.02 -19.14
CA ALA A 249 9.73 -2.12 -20.14
C ALA A 249 8.50 -2.74 -20.82
N ALA A 250 8.54 -4.03 -21.14
CA ALA A 250 7.41 -4.74 -21.73
C ALA A 250 6.21 -4.85 -20.75
N GLN A 251 6.49 -5.04 -19.45
CA GLN A 251 5.46 -5.07 -18.41
C GLN A 251 4.83 -3.69 -18.20
N VAL A 252 5.63 -2.63 -18.10
CA VAL A 252 5.14 -1.23 -17.99
C VAL A 252 4.33 -0.82 -19.20
N LYS A 253 4.78 -1.17 -20.41
CA LYS A 253 4.01 -0.97 -21.64
C LYS A 253 2.60 -1.56 -21.51
N LYS A 254 2.50 -2.83 -21.08
CA LYS A 254 1.22 -3.52 -20.95
C LYS A 254 0.36 -2.95 -19.81
N ALA A 255 0.96 -2.69 -18.65
CA ALA A 255 0.27 -2.09 -17.50
C ALA A 255 -0.31 -0.70 -17.85
N MET A 256 0.42 0.11 -18.61
CA MET A 256 -0.04 1.42 -19.07
C MET A 256 -1.20 1.30 -20.08
N GLU A 257 -1.15 0.33 -21.00
CA GLU A 257 -2.25 0.04 -21.93
C GLU A 257 -3.54 -0.34 -21.20
N VAL A 258 -3.46 -1.24 -20.22
CA VAL A 258 -4.66 -1.67 -19.48
C VAL A 258 -5.19 -0.56 -18.58
N THR A 259 -4.30 0.25 -18.00
CA THR A 259 -4.69 1.45 -17.25
C THR A 259 -5.46 2.42 -18.15
N HIS A 260 -4.94 2.68 -19.35
CA HIS A 260 -5.61 3.52 -20.34
C HIS A 260 -6.97 2.93 -20.77
N TYR A 261 -7.03 1.64 -21.07
CA TYR A 261 -8.26 0.93 -21.48
C TYR A 261 -9.37 0.99 -20.41
N LEU A 262 -8.99 0.85 -19.14
CA LEU A 262 -9.91 0.95 -18.00
C LEU A 262 -10.31 2.41 -17.67
N GLY A 263 -9.70 3.39 -18.32
CA GLY A 263 -9.97 4.82 -18.09
C GLY A 263 -9.30 5.36 -16.82
N GLY A 264 -8.12 4.84 -16.48
CA GLY A 264 -7.32 5.31 -15.37
C GLY A 264 -6.92 6.78 -15.53
N GLU A 265 -6.86 7.51 -14.42
CA GLU A 265 -6.59 8.96 -14.43
C GLU A 265 -5.09 9.28 -14.26
N ASN A 266 -4.31 8.35 -13.70
CA ASN A 266 -2.86 8.47 -13.51
C ASN A 266 -2.17 7.10 -13.72
N TYR A 267 -0.84 7.08 -13.73
CA TYR A 267 -0.01 5.87 -13.76
C TYR A 267 1.21 6.06 -12.86
N VAL A 268 1.44 5.12 -11.95
CA VAL A 268 2.46 5.24 -10.88
C VAL A 268 3.73 4.47 -11.22
N PHE A 269 4.86 4.98 -10.75
CA PHE A 269 6.15 4.31 -10.65
C PHE A 269 6.60 4.36 -9.19
N TRP A 270 6.49 3.23 -8.50
CA TRP A 270 7.15 3.01 -7.21
C TRP A 270 8.40 2.16 -7.43
N GLY A 271 9.56 2.72 -7.11
CA GLY A 271 10.86 2.14 -7.38
C GLY A 271 11.30 1.00 -6.43
N GLY A 272 10.42 0.06 -6.06
CA GLY A 272 10.69 -0.90 -4.99
C GLY A 272 11.99 -1.72 -5.12
N ARG A 273 12.55 -1.87 -6.33
CA ARG A 273 13.91 -2.45 -6.55
C ARG A 273 14.87 -1.49 -7.26
N GLU A 274 14.43 -0.27 -7.53
CA GLU A 274 15.20 0.77 -8.23
C GLU A 274 16.09 1.50 -7.22
N GLY A 275 17.19 0.84 -6.88
CA GLY A 275 18.10 1.22 -5.83
C GLY A 275 19.16 0.15 -5.65
N TYR A 276 19.88 0.18 -4.53
CA TYR A 276 20.95 -0.78 -4.28
C TYR A 276 20.89 -1.44 -2.91
N GLN A 277 21.59 -2.58 -2.80
CA GLN A 277 21.89 -3.23 -1.51
C GLN A 277 23.30 -2.89 -1.02
N THR A 278 24.27 -2.72 -1.94
CA THR A 278 25.63 -2.31 -1.62
C THR A 278 26.20 -1.43 -2.72
N LEU A 279 26.85 -0.33 -2.36
CA LEU A 279 27.50 0.54 -3.36
C LEU A 279 28.70 -0.13 -4.05
N LEU A 280 29.28 -1.17 -3.44
CA LEU A 280 30.49 -1.82 -3.94
C LEU A 280 30.30 -2.49 -5.31
N ASN A 281 29.08 -2.85 -5.68
CA ASN A 281 28.74 -3.45 -6.96
C ASN A 281 27.74 -2.62 -7.77
N THR A 282 27.53 -1.36 -7.40
CA THR A 282 26.53 -0.47 -8.01
C THR A 282 27.23 0.65 -8.76
N ASP A 283 26.97 0.74 -10.06
CA ASP A 283 27.30 1.93 -10.86
C ASP A 283 26.08 2.88 -10.83
N MET A 284 26.03 3.70 -9.78
CA MET A 284 24.86 4.55 -9.48
C MET A 284 24.55 5.52 -10.60
N GLU A 285 25.56 6.14 -11.22
CA GLU A 285 25.36 7.09 -12.31
C GLU A 285 24.67 6.40 -13.49
N ARG A 286 25.16 5.21 -13.86
CA ARG A 286 24.61 4.42 -14.95
C ARG A 286 23.19 3.94 -14.68
N GLU A 287 22.90 3.49 -13.47
CA GLU A 287 21.56 3.07 -13.07
C GLU A 287 20.55 4.22 -13.11
N LEU A 288 20.92 5.41 -12.61
CA LEU A 288 20.08 6.61 -12.69
C LEU A 288 19.86 7.05 -14.14
N ASP A 289 20.87 6.97 -15.00
CA ASP A 289 20.75 7.24 -16.43
C ASP A 289 19.79 6.25 -17.11
N HIS A 290 19.87 4.96 -16.78
CA HIS A 290 18.95 3.94 -17.30
C HIS A 290 17.50 4.19 -16.87
N MET A 291 17.29 4.55 -15.60
CA MET A 291 15.96 4.91 -15.08
C MET A 291 15.39 6.13 -15.80
N ALA A 292 16.21 7.15 -16.07
CA ALA A 292 15.79 8.31 -16.85
C ALA A 292 15.37 7.92 -18.28
N ARG A 293 16.17 7.10 -18.98
CA ARG A 293 15.79 6.56 -20.31
C ARG A 293 14.51 5.75 -20.27
N PHE A 294 14.28 5.01 -19.20
CA PHE A 294 13.06 4.22 -19.01
C PHE A 294 11.83 5.13 -18.88
N PHE A 295 11.94 6.22 -18.13
CA PHE A 295 10.88 7.22 -18.01
C PHE A 295 10.64 7.99 -19.30
N GLU A 296 11.69 8.38 -20.03
CA GLU A 296 11.57 8.98 -21.37
C GLU A 296 10.79 8.05 -22.32
N ALA A 297 11.12 6.75 -22.33
CA ALA A 297 10.42 5.76 -23.13
C ALA A 297 8.94 5.60 -22.70
N SER A 298 8.68 5.65 -21.39
CA SER A 298 7.32 5.60 -20.84
C SER A 298 6.49 6.82 -21.25
N ILE A 299 7.07 8.03 -21.23
CA ILE A 299 6.44 9.27 -21.71
C ILE A 299 6.14 9.15 -23.22
N ALA A 300 7.12 8.71 -24.00
CA ALA A 300 6.96 8.54 -25.44
C ALA A 300 5.84 7.53 -25.75
N TYR A 301 5.76 6.44 -24.98
CA TYR A 301 4.72 5.44 -25.13
C TYR A 301 3.33 5.94 -24.73
N LYS A 302 3.22 6.61 -23.58
CA LYS A 302 2.02 7.32 -23.13
C LYS A 302 1.46 8.20 -24.25
N LYS A 303 2.31 9.04 -24.85
CA LYS A 303 1.95 9.93 -25.97
C LYS A 303 1.50 9.12 -27.20
N LYS A 304 2.22 8.05 -27.54
CA LYS A 304 1.91 7.17 -28.68
C LYS A 304 0.53 6.53 -28.58
N ILE A 305 0.11 6.09 -27.40
CA ILE A 305 -1.21 5.46 -27.19
C ILE A 305 -2.33 6.45 -26.88
N GLY A 306 -2.02 7.75 -26.80
CA GLY A 306 -3.01 8.78 -26.46
C GLY A 306 -3.46 8.76 -25.00
N PHE A 307 -2.65 8.21 -24.10
CA PHE A 307 -2.97 8.20 -22.67
C PHE A 307 -2.68 9.58 -22.06
N ASN A 308 -3.73 10.24 -21.55
CA ASN A 308 -3.62 11.60 -20.99
C ASN A 308 -3.39 11.64 -19.47
N GLY A 309 -3.30 10.48 -18.81
CA GLY A 309 -3.15 10.43 -17.35
C GLY A 309 -1.80 10.96 -16.85
N THR A 310 -1.77 11.45 -15.62
CA THR A 310 -0.54 11.96 -15.00
C THR A 310 0.43 10.80 -14.72
N LEU A 311 1.71 10.96 -15.01
CA LEU A 311 2.73 10.02 -14.55
C LEU A 311 3.18 10.44 -13.14
N LEU A 312 3.24 9.48 -12.23
CA LEU A 312 3.54 9.71 -10.82
C LEU A 312 4.79 8.93 -10.41
N ILE A 313 5.74 9.59 -9.74
CA ILE A 313 6.81 8.91 -8.99
C ILE A 313 6.37 8.85 -7.52
N GLU A 314 6.56 7.71 -6.89
CA GLU A 314 6.23 7.49 -5.49
C GLU A 314 7.50 7.35 -4.64
N PRO A 315 7.94 8.43 -3.97
CA PRO A 315 9.19 8.40 -3.25
C PRO A 315 9.14 7.46 -2.04
N LYS A 316 10.26 6.77 -1.80
CA LYS A 316 10.52 5.98 -0.60
C LYS A 316 12.03 5.92 -0.36
N PRO A 317 12.53 6.00 0.88
CA PRO A 317 13.98 6.02 1.13
C PRO A 317 14.67 4.65 0.94
N GLN A 318 13.98 3.57 1.31
CA GLN A 318 14.53 2.23 1.44
C GLN A 318 13.39 1.22 1.60
N GLU A 319 13.73 -0.05 1.81
CA GLU A 319 12.80 -1.17 1.99
C GLU A 319 11.97 -1.47 0.72
N PRO A 320 12.35 -2.51 -0.05
CA PRO A 320 13.29 -3.57 0.31
C PRO A 320 14.76 -3.29 -0.07
N THR A 321 15.06 -2.16 -0.74
CA THR A 321 16.44 -1.73 -1.00
C THR A 321 17.11 -1.22 0.27
N LYS A 322 18.45 -1.22 0.32
CA LYS A 322 19.20 -0.50 1.37
C LYS A 322 19.04 1.01 1.18
N HIS A 323 19.00 1.44 -0.08
CA HIS A 323 18.78 2.82 -0.51
C HIS A 323 18.03 2.77 -1.83
N GLN A 324 16.88 3.41 -1.88
CA GLN A 324 16.10 3.61 -3.10
C GLN A 324 16.41 4.99 -3.67
N TYR A 325 16.43 5.11 -5.00
CA TYR A 325 16.92 6.33 -5.66
C TYR A 325 15.96 7.53 -5.53
N ASP A 326 14.67 7.27 -5.57
CA ASP A 326 13.58 8.22 -5.31
C ASP A 326 13.33 8.38 -3.81
N TRP A 327 14.37 8.78 -3.06
CA TRP A 327 14.40 8.76 -1.59
C TRP A 327 13.27 9.55 -0.89
N ASP A 328 13.05 10.78 -1.32
CA ASP A 328 12.04 11.72 -0.83
C ASP A 328 11.61 12.66 -1.96
N ALA A 329 10.65 13.55 -1.70
CA ALA A 329 10.07 14.48 -2.67
C ALA A 329 11.13 15.42 -3.26
N ALA A 330 12.10 15.87 -2.45
CA ALA A 330 13.16 16.76 -2.91
C ALA A 330 14.15 16.02 -3.84
N THR A 331 14.51 14.79 -3.50
CA THR A 331 15.40 13.92 -4.27
C THR A 331 14.75 13.52 -5.59
N ALA A 332 13.49 13.09 -5.57
CA ALA A 332 12.72 12.79 -6.77
C ALA A 332 12.57 14.03 -7.67
N ALA A 333 12.27 15.20 -7.11
CA ALA A 333 12.21 16.45 -7.87
C ALA A 333 13.57 16.82 -8.49
N ASN A 334 14.68 16.61 -7.78
CA ASN A 334 16.01 16.88 -8.30
C ASN A 334 16.39 15.92 -9.45
N PHE A 335 16.07 14.63 -9.32
CA PHE A 335 16.23 13.66 -10.40
C PHE A 335 15.47 14.11 -11.65
N LEU A 336 14.19 14.45 -11.50
CA LEU A 336 13.36 14.92 -12.60
C LEU A 336 13.93 16.20 -13.25
N ARG A 337 14.48 17.13 -12.48
CA ARG A 337 15.16 18.33 -13.02
C ARG A 337 16.42 17.97 -13.79
N LYS A 338 17.30 17.13 -13.21
CA LYS A 338 18.57 16.72 -13.83
C LYS A 338 18.36 16.15 -15.23
N TYR A 339 17.32 15.34 -15.40
CA TYR A 339 17.01 14.66 -16.66
C TYR A 339 15.95 15.38 -17.52
N GLY A 340 15.50 16.58 -17.15
CA GLY A 340 14.53 17.35 -17.93
C GLY A 340 13.13 16.73 -18.00
N LEU A 341 12.73 15.99 -16.97
CA LEU A 341 11.45 15.25 -16.87
C LEU A 341 10.41 15.92 -15.97
N ILE A 342 10.77 17.03 -15.32
CA ILE A 342 9.97 17.69 -14.27
C ILE A 342 8.54 18.09 -14.72
N ASP A 343 8.36 18.41 -16.00
CA ASP A 343 7.07 18.83 -16.55
C ASP A 343 6.17 17.64 -16.95
N GLU A 344 6.71 16.43 -17.00
CA GLU A 344 5.98 15.22 -17.43
C GLU A 344 5.45 14.40 -16.24
N PHE A 345 5.96 14.66 -15.03
CA PHE A 345 5.65 13.91 -13.81
C PHE A 345 5.08 14.79 -12.69
N LYS A 346 4.33 14.14 -11.81
CA LYS A 346 3.99 14.61 -10.46
C LYS A 346 4.45 13.56 -9.44
N LEU A 347 4.26 13.82 -8.16
CA LEU A 347 4.59 12.91 -7.07
C LEU A 347 3.33 12.30 -6.46
N ASN A 348 3.41 11.01 -6.17
CA ASN A 348 2.53 10.28 -5.27
C ASN A 348 3.21 10.25 -3.89
N ILE A 349 2.72 11.01 -2.93
CA ILE A 349 3.34 11.06 -1.60
C ILE A 349 2.65 10.07 -0.68
N GLU A 350 3.39 9.11 -0.16
CA GLU A 350 2.92 8.22 0.89
C GLU A 350 3.40 8.69 2.27
N CYS A 351 2.48 8.73 3.23
CA CYS A 351 2.81 9.23 4.57
C CYS A 351 3.76 8.32 5.37
N ASN A 352 3.68 6.99 5.24
CA ASN A 352 4.64 6.08 5.88
C ASN A 352 6.02 6.19 5.21
N HIS A 353 6.10 6.31 3.89
CA HIS A 353 7.37 6.54 3.20
C HIS A 353 8.03 7.86 3.62
N ALA A 354 7.23 8.93 3.77
CA ALA A 354 7.69 10.21 4.27
C ALA A 354 8.36 10.07 5.66
N THR A 355 7.70 9.41 6.61
CA THR A 355 8.26 9.22 7.97
C THR A 355 9.48 8.33 7.99
N LEU A 356 9.54 7.29 7.15
CA LEU A 356 10.74 6.46 6.99
C LEU A 356 11.93 7.26 6.46
N SER A 357 11.70 8.30 5.66
CA SER A 357 12.77 9.15 5.10
C SER A 357 13.33 10.16 6.11
N GLY A 358 12.74 10.25 7.31
CA GLY A 358 13.08 11.21 8.35
C GLY A 358 12.26 12.50 8.33
N HIS A 359 11.23 12.55 7.48
CA HIS A 359 10.37 13.73 7.29
C HIS A 359 8.96 13.51 7.84
N SER A 360 8.20 14.56 8.14
CA SER A 360 6.75 14.40 8.35
C SER A 360 6.03 14.28 7.01
N CYS A 361 4.84 13.64 6.98
CA CYS A 361 4.03 13.62 5.76
C CYS A 361 3.69 15.05 5.31
N HIS A 362 3.35 15.94 6.24
CA HIS A 362 3.14 17.36 5.96
C HIS A 362 4.35 18.03 5.27
N HIS A 363 5.59 17.72 5.68
CA HIS A 363 6.78 18.28 5.03
C HIS A 363 6.84 17.88 3.55
N GLU A 364 6.69 16.60 3.25
CA GLU A 364 6.78 16.07 1.90
C GLU A 364 5.67 16.61 1.00
N LEU A 365 4.45 16.76 1.54
CA LEU A 365 3.34 17.38 0.82
C LEU A 365 3.59 18.85 0.50
N GLU A 366 4.09 19.65 1.44
CA GLU A 366 4.43 21.05 1.19
C GLU A 366 5.62 21.17 0.23
N THR A 367 6.64 20.32 0.36
CA THR A 367 7.78 20.24 -0.57
C THR A 367 7.30 19.93 -1.99
N ALA A 368 6.44 18.93 -2.18
CA ALA A 368 5.86 18.64 -3.49
C ALA A 368 5.00 19.81 -4.00
N ARG A 369 4.15 20.40 -3.14
CA ARG A 369 3.24 21.49 -3.50
C ARG A 369 3.97 22.75 -3.98
N VAL A 370 4.98 23.23 -3.23
CA VAL A 370 5.70 24.47 -3.60
C VAL A 370 6.51 24.33 -4.88
N ASN A 371 6.87 23.10 -5.25
CA ASN A 371 7.51 22.78 -6.53
C ASN A 371 6.49 22.50 -7.64
N GLY A 372 5.19 22.59 -7.36
CA GLY A 372 4.12 22.30 -8.32
C GLY A 372 4.00 20.82 -8.67
N LEU A 373 4.50 19.91 -7.84
CA LEU A 373 4.60 18.48 -8.10
C LEU A 373 3.60 17.61 -7.32
N LEU A 374 2.87 18.13 -6.34
CA LEU A 374 1.90 17.33 -5.58
C LEU A 374 0.77 16.81 -6.50
N GLY A 375 0.74 15.51 -6.75
CA GLY A 375 -0.19 14.86 -7.68
C GLY A 375 -1.17 13.90 -7.03
N ASN A 376 -0.68 13.00 -6.16
CA ASN A 376 -1.49 12.00 -5.47
C ASN A 376 -0.98 11.80 -4.04
N ILE A 377 -1.81 11.21 -3.18
CA ILE A 377 -1.41 10.82 -1.83
C ILE A 377 -1.81 9.37 -1.57
N ASP A 378 -0.87 8.58 -1.07
CA ASP A 378 -1.15 7.31 -0.41
C ASP A 378 -1.35 7.55 1.09
N ALA A 379 -2.60 7.37 1.50
CA ALA A 379 -3.16 7.79 2.77
C ALA A 379 -3.03 6.71 3.84
N ASN A 380 -1.83 6.58 4.38
CA ASN A 380 -1.53 5.67 5.47
C ASN A 380 -0.75 6.37 6.60
N THR A 381 -0.24 5.59 7.54
CA THR A 381 0.70 6.06 8.56
C THR A 381 1.67 4.95 8.91
N GLY A 382 2.90 5.36 9.23
CA GLY A 382 3.85 4.52 9.94
C GLY A 382 3.61 4.49 11.43
N ASP A 383 4.50 3.79 12.12
CA ASP A 383 4.64 3.86 13.57
C ASP A 383 6.01 4.50 13.88
N PRO A 384 6.06 5.61 14.64
CA PRO A 384 7.32 6.32 14.89
C PRO A 384 8.35 5.54 15.72
N GLN A 385 8.00 4.38 16.29
CA GLN A 385 8.89 3.47 16.99
C GLN A 385 9.37 2.31 16.10
N ILE A 386 8.88 2.25 14.86
CA ILE A 386 9.09 1.14 13.93
C ILE A 386 9.77 1.66 12.66
N GLY A 387 10.97 1.15 12.38
CA GLY A 387 11.80 1.59 11.25
C GLY A 387 11.52 0.87 9.92
N TRP A 388 10.29 0.40 9.71
CA TRP A 388 9.83 -0.24 8.48
C TRP A 388 8.39 0.13 8.18
N ASP A 389 7.92 -0.24 6.99
CA ASP A 389 6.61 0.11 6.48
C ASP A 389 5.48 -0.70 7.14
N THR A 390 4.62 -0.01 7.88
CA THR A 390 3.54 -0.66 8.63
C THR A 390 2.20 -0.60 7.90
N ASP A 391 2.05 0.30 6.94
CA ASP A 391 0.88 0.55 6.10
C ASP A 391 -0.41 0.62 6.93
N GLN A 392 -0.38 1.37 8.04
CA GLN A 392 -1.56 1.54 8.89
C GLN A 392 -2.50 2.57 8.28
N PHE A 393 -3.80 2.41 8.47
CA PHE A 393 -4.73 3.49 8.12
C PHE A 393 -4.42 4.73 8.95
N LEU A 394 -4.41 5.91 8.32
CA LEU A 394 -4.23 7.18 9.03
C LEU A 394 -5.43 7.44 9.95
N MET A 395 -5.20 7.39 11.27
CA MET A 395 -6.22 7.65 12.30
C MET A 395 -5.87 8.83 13.22
N ASP A 396 -4.72 9.48 13.04
CA ASP A 396 -4.36 10.70 13.75
C ASP A 396 -5.04 11.91 13.08
N ILE A 397 -5.94 12.57 13.82
CA ILE A 397 -6.71 13.72 13.33
C ILE A 397 -5.85 14.97 13.19
N GLY A 398 -4.81 15.13 14.03
CA GLY A 398 -3.86 16.22 13.93
C GLY A 398 -3.06 16.13 12.64
N GLU A 399 -2.49 14.95 12.36
CA GLU A 399 -1.77 14.70 11.10
C GLU A 399 -2.69 14.85 9.89
N ALA A 400 -3.90 14.28 9.93
CA ALA A 400 -4.88 14.45 8.86
C ALA A 400 -5.28 15.92 8.63
N THR A 401 -5.27 16.76 9.67
CA THR A 401 -5.50 18.20 9.53
C THR A 401 -4.35 18.88 8.77
N LEU A 402 -3.10 18.50 9.03
CA LEU A 402 -1.93 19.04 8.32
C LEU A 402 -1.83 18.53 6.87
N VAL A 403 -2.14 17.26 6.63
CA VAL A 403 -2.28 16.68 5.29
C VAL A 403 -3.33 17.44 4.49
N MET A 404 -4.54 17.60 5.04
CA MET A 404 -5.61 18.34 4.36
C MET A 404 -5.29 19.83 4.20
N LEU A 405 -4.49 20.44 5.08
CA LEU A 405 -4.05 21.83 4.92
C LEU A 405 -3.23 21.98 3.64
N SER A 406 -2.30 21.05 3.40
CA SER A 406 -1.49 21.01 2.18
C SER A 406 -2.36 20.81 0.94
N VAL A 407 -3.32 19.89 1.01
CA VAL A 407 -4.26 19.61 -0.09
C VAL A 407 -5.14 20.81 -0.43
N VAL A 408 -5.68 21.51 0.57
CA VAL A 408 -6.48 22.71 0.35
C VAL A 408 -5.63 23.82 -0.25
N ARG A 409 -4.39 24.02 0.22
CA ARG A 409 -3.44 24.97 -0.37
C ARG A 409 -3.03 24.64 -1.80
N ASN A 410 -3.03 23.35 -2.17
CA ASN A 410 -2.79 22.90 -3.54
C ASN A 410 -4.03 23.10 -4.45
N GLY A 411 -5.19 23.44 -3.89
CA GLY A 411 -6.46 23.50 -4.62
C GLY A 411 -7.14 22.14 -4.84
N GLY A 412 -6.61 21.07 -4.22
CA GLY A 412 -7.06 19.68 -4.37
C GLY A 412 -5.97 18.79 -4.98
N LEU A 413 -6.34 17.55 -5.31
CA LEU A 413 -5.42 16.54 -5.88
C LEU A 413 -5.79 16.11 -7.30
N ALA A 414 -6.96 16.49 -7.83
CA ALA A 414 -7.40 16.02 -9.14
C ALA A 414 -6.35 16.33 -10.23
N PRO A 415 -6.01 15.36 -11.12
CA PRO A 415 -6.67 14.07 -11.30
C PRO A 415 -6.26 12.94 -10.32
N GLY A 416 -5.33 13.14 -9.40
CA GLY A 416 -5.07 12.23 -8.28
C GLY A 416 -6.11 12.32 -7.16
N GLY A 417 -5.83 11.66 -6.04
CA GLY A 417 -6.73 11.54 -4.89
C GLY A 417 -6.01 10.93 -3.68
N PHE A 418 -6.79 10.40 -2.73
CA PHE A 418 -6.28 9.63 -1.61
C PHE A 418 -6.48 8.13 -1.86
N ASN A 419 -5.43 7.41 -2.19
CA ASN A 419 -5.46 5.96 -2.22
C ASN A 419 -5.12 5.40 -0.84
N PHE A 420 -5.93 4.49 -0.32
CA PHE A 420 -5.63 3.82 0.94
C PHE A 420 -4.62 2.71 0.69
N ASP A 421 -3.35 3.07 0.52
CA ASP A 421 -2.23 2.13 0.58
C ASP A 421 -1.99 1.69 2.03
N ALA A 422 -3.00 1.03 2.58
CA ALA A 422 -3.05 0.62 3.97
C ALA A 422 -3.64 -0.79 4.06
N LYS A 423 -3.10 -1.57 5.00
CA LYS A 423 -3.53 -2.95 5.26
C LYS A 423 -4.15 -3.11 6.64
N LEU A 424 -5.07 -4.06 6.73
CA LEU A 424 -5.51 -4.56 8.03
C LEU A 424 -4.32 -5.13 8.80
N ARG A 425 -4.37 -5.02 10.13
CA ARG A 425 -3.38 -5.67 11.00
C ARG A 425 -3.41 -7.19 10.78
N ARG A 426 -2.35 -7.87 11.18
CA ARG A 426 -2.20 -9.32 10.98
C ARG A 426 -3.33 -10.08 11.70
N GLU A 427 -3.72 -9.60 12.86
CA GLU A 427 -4.73 -10.14 13.76
C GLU A 427 -6.16 -9.65 13.47
N SER A 428 -6.34 -8.73 12.52
CA SER A 428 -7.65 -8.31 12.02
C SER A 428 -8.05 -9.21 10.85
N THR A 429 -8.74 -10.31 11.17
CA THR A 429 -9.01 -11.43 10.25
C THR A 429 -10.41 -11.46 9.69
N ASP A 430 -11.31 -10.61 10.19
CA ASP A 430 -12.72 -10.65 9.82
C ASP A 430 -12.97 -9.77 8.59
N VAL A 431 -13.87 -10.19 7.71
CA VAL A 431 -14.16 -9.44 6.47
C VAL A 431 -14.74 -8.05 6.76
N GLU A 432 -15.40 -7.86 7.89
CA GLU A 432 -15.93 -6.56 8.29
C GLU A 432 -14.83 -5.57 8.68
N ASP A 433 -13.67 -6.04 9.13
CA ASP A 433 -12.52 -5.19 9.48
C ASP A 433 -12.08 -4.35 8.27
N LEU A 434 -12.22 -4.87 7.05
CA LEU A 434 -11.93 -4.14 5.81
C LEU A 434 -12.77 -2.87 5.73
N PHE A 435 -14.07 -2.95 6.02
CA PHE A 435 -14.94 -1.78 6.01
C PHE A 435 -14.65 -0.85 7.19
N ILE A 436 -14.48 -1.40 8.39
CA ILE A 436 -14.23 -0.60 9.60
C ILE A 436 -12.95 0.24 9.43
N ALA A 437 -11.88 -0.36 8.92
CA ALA A 437 -10.60 0.32 8.72
C ALA A 437 -10.69 1.43 7.65
N HIS A 438 -11.33 1.16 6.51
CA HIS A 438 -11.54 2.17 5.47
C HIS A 438 -12.44 3.30 5.96
N VAL A 439 -13.54 3.00 6.65
CA VAL A 439 -14.42 4.01 7.25
C VAL A 439 -13.65 4.89 8.22
N ALA A 440 -12.79 4.32 9.07
CA ALA A 440 -11.97 5.07 10.01
C ALA A 440 -10.98 6.01 9.30
N GLY A 441 -10.26 5.54 8.27
CA GLY A 441 -9.35 6.37 7.48
C GLY A 441 -10.07 7.51 6.75
N MET A 442 -11.19 7.19 6.08
CA MET A 442 -12.02 8.17 5.36
C MET A 442 -12.58 9.25 6.30
N ASP A 443 -13.12 8.85 7.46
CA ASP A 443 -13.63 9.79 8.46
C ASP A 443 -12.53 10.67 9.06
N THR A 444 -11.32 10.13 9.24
CA THR A 444 -10.18 10.87 9.79
C THR A 444 -9.77 12.01 8.84
N LEU A 445 -9.64 11.72 7.54
CA LEU A 445 -9.36 12.74 6.52
C LEU A 445 -10.52 13.74 6.36
N ALA A 446 -11.77 13.28 6.40
CA ALA A 446 -12.95 14.15 6.38
C ALA A 446 -12.98 15.12 7.57
N ARG A 447 -12.59 14.65 8.76
CA ARG A 447 -12.45 15.50 9.95
C ARG A 447 -11.29 16.48 9.80
N GLY A 448 -10.17 16.05 9.22
CA GLY A 448 -9.05 16.93 8.86
C GLY A 448 -9.49 18.09 7.96
N LEU A 449 -10.28 17.83 6.91
CA LEU A 449 -10.80 18.87 6.01
C LEU A 449 -11.67 19.89 6.75
N ARG A 450 -12.57 19.43 7.63
CA ARG A 450 -13.41 20.33 8.44
C ARG A 450 -12.56 21.20 9.37
N ASN A 451 -11.51 20.65 9.95
CA ASN A 451 -10.59 21.42 10.80
C ASN A 451 -9.86 22.49 9.99
N VAL A 452 -9.38 22.16 8.79
CA VAL A 452 -8.75 23.13 7.88
C VAL A 452 -9.69 24.25 7.49
N ALA A 453 -10.96 23.94 7.20
CA ALA A 453 -11.96 24.96 6.89
C ALA A 453 -12.12 25.96 8.05
N LYS A 454 -12.17 25.47 9.30
CA LYS A 454 -12.20 26.33 10.50
C LYS A 454 -10.93 27.16 10.67
N LEU A 455 -9.75 26.58 10.41
CA LEU A 455 -8.48 27.29 10.49
C LEU A 455 -8.40 28.44 9.47
N ILE A 456 -8.93 28.22 8.26
CA ILE A 456 -8.99 29.23 7.20
C ILE A 456 -9.98 30.34 7.57
N GLU A 457 -11.17 29.97 8.06
CA GLU A 457 -12.22 30.93 8.48
C GLU A 457 -11.74 31.83 9.63
N ASP A 458 -11.08 31.26 10.63
CA ASP A 458 -10.50 32.01 11.75
C ASP A 458 -9.37 32.96 11.30
N GLY A 459 -8.55 32.50 10.36
CA GLY A 459 -7.50 33.29 9.73
C GLY A 459 -6.35 33.71 10.65
N SER A 460 -6.31 33.25 11.92
CA SER A 460 -5.22 33.59 12.84
C SER A 460 -3.86 33.06 12.39
N LEU A 461 -3.82 31.86 11.79
CA LEU A 461 -2.58 31.29 11.25
C LEU A 461 -2.04 32.12 10.08
N ALA A 462 -2.91 32.52 9.14
CA ALA A 462 -2.52 33.38 8.01
C ALA A 462 -2.01 34.74 8.50
N LYS A 463 -2.73 35.39 9.42
CA LYS A 463 -2.30 36.65 10.04
C LYS A 463 -0.97 36.52 10.79
N LEU A 464 -0.76 35.40 11.48
CA LEU A 464 0.49 35.12 12.19
C LEU A 464 1.66 35.02 11.22
N VAL A 465 1.50 34.30 10.11
CA VAL A 465 2.53 34.17 9.06
C VAL A 465 2.78 35.52 8.40
N GLN A 466 1.75 36.24 7.96
CA GLN A 466 1.92 37.57 7.36
C GLN A 466 2.71 38.51 8.27
N LYS A 467 2.32 38.60 9.56
CA LYS A 467 3.03 39.42 10.54
C LYS A 467 4.49 38.99 10.74
N ARG A 468 4.80 37.70 10.59
CA ARG A 468 6.17 37.19 10.73
C ARG A 468 7.09 37.69 9.60
N TYR A 469 6.56 37.85 8.39
CA TYR A 469 7.33 38.25 7.21
C TYR A 469 7.14 39.71 6.79
N GLN A 470 6.32 40.48 7.53
CA GLN A 470 5.93 41.87 7.20
C GLN A 470 7.09 42.85 6.93
N SER A 471 8.32 42.56 7.38
CA SER A 471 9.48 43.41 7.09
C SER A 471 9.88 43.38 5.61
N PHE A 472 9.54 42.30 4.90
CA PHE A 472 9.76 42.19 3.47
C PHE A 472 8.71 42.96 2.65
N ASP A 473 7.58 43.35 3.25
CA ASP A 473 6.55 44.23 2.64
C ASP A 473 6.96 45.73 2.66
N THR A 474 8.25 46.02 2.56
CA THR A 474 8.82 47.38 2.50
C THR A 474 9.54 47.60 1.18
N GLU A 475 9.93 48.84 0.86
CA GLU A 475 10.66 49.13 -0.38
C GLU A 475 11.95 48.31 -0.51
N LEU A 476 12.81 48.31 0.53
CA LEU A 476 14.02 47.49 0.52
C LEU A 476 13.72 45.99 0.53
N GLY A 477 12.69 45.56 1.27
CA GLY A 477 12.26 44.17 1.29
C GLY A 477 11.87 43.66 -0.10
N ALA A 478 11.10 44.47 -0.84
CA ALA A 478 10.72 44.18 -2.22
C ALA A 478 11.93 44.17 -3.18
N GLU A 479 12.94 45.02 -2.96
CA GLU A 479 14.19 44.97 -3.72
C GLU A 479 14.96 43.66 -3.46
N VAL A 480 14.99 43.18 -2.22
CA VAL A 480 15.60 41.88 -1.87
C VAL A 480 14.86 40.74 -2.56
N GLU A 481 13.53 40.68 -2.45
CA GLU A 481 12.72 39.62 -3.06
C GLU A 481 12.79 39.64 -4.60
N ALA A 482 12.96 40.82 -5.19
CA ALA A 482 13.17 40.97 -6.64
C ALA A 482 14.61 40.69 -7.10
N GLY A 483 15.54 40.37 -6.18
CA GLY A 483 16.95 40.13 -6.51
C GLY A 483 17.72 41.37 -6.96
N LYS A 484 17.29 42.56 -6.53
CA LYS A 484 17.89 43.86 -6.90
C LYS A 484 18.81 44.45 -5.83
N ALA A 485 18.66 44.03 -4.58
CA ALA A 485 19.53 44.46 -3.49
C ALA A 485 20.86 43.68 -3.51
N ASP A 486 21.98 44.41 -3.57
CA ASP A 486 23.33 43.85 -3.45
C ASP A 486 23.85 43.93 -2.01
N PHE A 487 25.02 43.32 -1.76
CA PHE A 487 25.59 43.29 -0.41
C PHE A 487 26.06 44.66 0.05
N GLU A 488 26.54 45.53 -0.83
CA GLU A 488 26.96 46.91 -0.51
C GLU A 488 25.79 47.79 -0.05
N LEU A 489 24.62 47.68 -0.69
CA LEU A 489 23.39 48.33 -0.26
C LEU A 489 22.95 47.80 1.11
N LEU A 490 22.92 46.48 1.26
CA LEU A 490 22.46 45.83 2.49
C LEU A 490 23.38 46.12 3.68
N GLU A 491 24.70 46.15 3.47
CA GLU A 491 25.69 46.52 4.49
C GLU A 491 25.47 47.96 4.97
N ARG A 492 25.28 48.91 4.04
CA ARG A 492 24.98 50.31 4.37
C ARG A 492 23.68 50.43 5.18
N LYS A 493 22.64 49.69 4.78
CA LYS A 493 21.36 49.66 5.50
C LYS A 493 21.51 49.06 6.91
N ALA A 494 22.32 48.01 7.06
CA ALA A 494 22.61 47.43 8.36
C ALA A 494 23.36 48.41 9.28
N MET A 495 24.34 49.16 8.74
CA MET A 495 25.03 50.23 9.49
C MET A 495 24.08 51.36 9.92
N GLU A 496 23.13 51.75 9.04
CA GLU A 496 22.11 52.77 9.34
C GLU A 496 21.12 52.31 10.43
N TRP A 497 20.72 51.04 10.43
CA TRP A 497 19.68 50.51 11.32
C TRP A 497 20.21 50.00 12.67
N GLY A 498 21.47 49.57 12.72
CA GLY A 498 22.06 48.94 13.90
C GLY A 498 21.47 47.55 14.20
N GLU A 499 21.59 47.09 15.45
CA GLU A 499 21.21 45.75 15.87
C GLU A 499 19.70 45.46 15.66
N PRO A 500 19.33 44.38 14.93
CA PRO A 500 17.93 44.08 14.66
C PRO A 500 17.17 43.56 15.90
N LYS A 501 15.88 43.88 15.97
CA LYS A 501 14.96 43.28 16.95
C LYS A 501 14.28 42.05 16.36
N VAL A 502 14.64 40.86 16.85
CA VAL A 502 14.03 39.60 16.39
C VAL A 502 12.83 39.24 17.25
N LEU A 503 11.65 39.07 16.61
CA LEU A 503 10.41 38.73 17.30
C LEU A 503 10.30 37.22 17.58
N SER A 504 9.69 36.86 18.72
CA SER A 504 9.38 35.46 19.06
C SER A 504 8.48 34.79 18.02
N ALA A 505 8.84 33.58 17.57
CA ALA A 505 8.15 32.83 16.52
C ALA A 505 6.80 32.19 16.94
N LYS A 506 6.45 32.21 18.22
CA LYS A 506 5.15 31.76 18.77
C LYS A 506 4.75 30.30 18.48
N GLN A 507 5.70 29.39 18.27
CA GLN A 507 5.43 27.97 18.00
C GLN A 507 4.45 27.31 18.98
N VAL A 508 4.64 27.47 20.29
CA VAL A 508 3.75 26.89 21.32
C VAL A 508 2.33 27.48 21.26
N LYS A 509 2.18 28.74 20.82
CA LYS A 509 0.86 29.35 20.63
C LYS A 509 0.13 28.73 19.43
N ILE A 510 0.86 28.40 18.36
CA ILE A 510 0.30 27.74 17.18
C ILE A 510 -0.30 26.39 17.58
N GLY A 511 0.41 25.57 18.35
CA GLY A 511 -0.10 24.26 18.78
C GLY A 511 -1.30 24.29 19.74
N LYS A 512 -1.64 25.45 20.33
CA LYS A 512 -2.85 25.62 21.15
C LYS A 512 -4.09 25.98 20.31
N THR A 513 -3.87 26.54 19.12
CA THR A 513 -4.92 27.02 18.21
C THR A 513 -5.38 25.87 17.34
#